data_AF-A0A444UWB3-F1
#
_entry.id   AF-A0A444UWB3-F1
#
_cell.length_a   1.000
_cell.length_b   1.000
_cell.length_c   1.000
_cell.angle_alpha   90.00
_cell.angle_beta   90.00
_cell.angle_gamma   90.00
#
_symmetry.space_group_name_H-M   'P 1'
#
loop_
_entity.id
_entity.type
_entity.pdbx_description
1 polymer ?
#
loop_
_entity_poly.entity_id
_entity_poly.type
_entity_poly.pdbx_seq_one_letter_code
_entity_poly.pdbx_strand_id
1 'polypeptide(L)'
;MGRLLQFKVIILNHPGQISAGYSPVIDCHTAHIACKFAELKEKIDRRSGKKLEDNPKFLKSGDAAIVEMVPGKPMCVESFSQYPPLGRFAVRDMRQTVAVGVIKSVEKKIGGAGKVTKSAQKAQKVGK
;
A
#
# COMPACT_ATOMS: atom_id res chain seq x y z
N MET A 1 -1.37 -15.91 0.64
CA MET A 1 -2.36 -15.00 0.06
C MET A 1 -2.22 -13.65 0.73
N GLY A 2 -2.03 -12.58 -0.04
CA GLY A 2 -1.71 -11.25 0.47
C GLY A 2 -2.85 -10.67 1.32
N ARG A 3 -2.51 -9.98 2.40
CA ARG A 3 -3.49 -9.32 3.26
C ARG A 3 -3.99 -8.05 2.61
N LEU A 4 -5.20 -7.65 2.99
CA LEU A 4 -5.78 -6.39 2.60
C LEU A 4 -5.09 -5.28 3.39
N LEU A 5 -4.51 -4.33 2.65
CA LEU A 5 -3.83 -3.17 3.20
C LEU A 5 -4.62 -1.93 2.77
N GLN A 6 -4.86 -1.00 3.70
CA GLN A 6 -5.61 0.22 3.40
C GLN A 6 -4.68 1.37 3.09
N PHE A 7 -4.90 1.98 1.93
CA PHE A 7 -4.08 3.06 1.42
C PHE A 7 -4.94 4.27 1.10
N LYS A 8 -4.40 5.46 1.40
CA LYS A 8 -4.90 6.71 0.86
C LYS A 8 -4.10 7.02 -0.40
N VAL A 9 -4.76 7.04 -1.55
CA VAL A 9 -4.16 7.35 -2.85
C VAL A 9 -4.69 8.67 -3.38
N ILE A 10 -3.85 9.38 -4.12
CA ILE A 10 -4.20 10.56 -4.91
C ILE A 10 -3.77 10.28 -6.34
N ILE A 11 -4.74 10.27 -7.25
CA ILE A 11 -4.48 10.02 -8.67
C ILE A 11 -3.96 11.31 -9.30
N LEU A 12 -2.84 11.20 -10.01
CA LEU A 12 -2.15 12.34 -10.60
C LEU A 12 -2.54 12.49 -12.07
N ASN A 13 -1.79 11.83 -12.96
CA ASN A 13 -1.87 12.07 -14.40
C ASN A 13 -2.07 10.73 -15.14
N HIS A 14 -3.14 10.03 -14.79
CA HIS A 14 -3.52 8.78 -15.47
C HIS A 14 -4.40 9.12 -16.69
N PRO A 15 -4.07 8.62 -17.90
CA PRO A 15 -4.79 8.98 -19.14
C PRO A 15 -6.19 8.34 -19.23
N GLY A 16 -6.46 7.31 -18.43
CA GLY A 16 -7.75 6.63 -18.37
C GLY A 16 -8.37 6.65 -16.98
N GLN A 17 -9.24 5.68 -16.72
CA GLN A 17 -9.87 5.47 -15.42
C GLN A 17 -9.24 4.28 -14.70
N ILE A 18 -9.15 4.35 -13.37
CA ILE A 18 -8.67 3.26 -12.52
C ILE A 18 -9.87 2.60 -11.86
N SER A 19 -10.05 1.30 -12.10
CA SER A 19 -11.12 0.49 -11.53
C SER A 19 -10.56 -0.60 -10.63
N ALA A 20 -11.43 -1.23 -9.83
CA ALA A 20 -11.07 -2.43 -9.09
C ALA A 20 -10.49 -3.51 -10.03
N GLY A 21 -9.41 -4.15 -9.62
CA GLY A 21 -8.63 -5.09 -10.42
C GLY A 21 -7.38 -4.52 -11.07
N TYR A 22 -7.24 -3.19 -11.14
CA TYR A 22 -6.04 -2.54 -11.66
C TYR A 22 -4.78 -2.98 -10.88
N SER A 23 -3.70 -3.31 -11.58
CA SER A 23 -2.51 -3.93 -10.97
C SER A 23 -1.19 -3.24 -11.38
N PRO A 24 -0.97 -1.99 -10.94
CA PRO A 24 0.25 -1.26 -11.23
C PRO A 24 1.41 -1.70 -10.33
N VAL A 25 2.59 -1.14 -10.60
CA VAL A 25 3.75 -1.32 -9.73
C VAL A 25 3.79 -0.25 -8.64
N ILE A 26 4.03 -0.67 -7.41
CA ILE A 26 4.25 0.21 -6.28
C ILE A 26 5.72 0.27 -5.94
N ASP A 27 6.24 1.51 -5.87
CA ASP A 27 7.49 1.83 -5.21
C ASP A 27 7.20 2.27 -3.77
N CYS A 28 7.68 1.50 -2.79
CA CYS A 28 7.59 1.86 -1.38
C CYS A 28 8.97 1.66 -0.76
N HIS A 29 9.63 2.75 -0.37
CA HIS A 29 11.03 2.73 0.05
C HIS A 29 11.94 2.07 -1.01
N THR A 30 12.46 0.87 -0.74
CA THR A 30 13.30 0.07 -1.65
C THR A 30 12.55 -1.06 -2.32
N ALA A 31 11.27 -1.27 -1.97
CA ALA A 31 10.44 -2.31 -2.55
C ALA A 31 9.80 -1.81 -3.85
N HIS A 32 9.91 -2.64 -4.90
CA HIS A 32 9.31 -2.43 -6.21
C HIS A 32 8.45 -3.65 -6.56
N ILE A 33 7.14 -3.59 -6.28
CA ILE A 33 6.25 -4.75 -6.34
C ILE A 33 4.91 -4.39 -6.97
N ALA A 34 4.43 -5.26 -7.87
CA ALA A 34 3.08 -5.16 -8.44
C ALA A 34 2.02 -5.41 -7.36
N CYS A 35 1.07 -4.49 -7.23
CA CYS A 35 -0.02 -4.58 -6.26
C CYS A 35 -1.36 -4.41 -6.95
N LYS A 36 -2.30 -5.30 -6.66
CA LYS A 36 -3.66 -5.24 -7.21
C LYS A 36 -4.53 -4.35 -6.32
N PHE A 37 -5.20 -3.37 -6.93
CA PHE A 37 -6.32 -2.65 -6.32
C PHE A 37 -7.47 -3.63 -6.18
N ALA A 38 -7.67 -4.18 -4.99
CA ALA A 38 -8.72 -5.17 -4.75
C ALA A 38 -10.08 -4.47 -4.72
N GLU A 39 -10.19 -3.41 -3.92
CA GLU A 39 -11.43 -2.66 -3.73
C GLU A 39 -11.15 -1.16 -3.62
N LEU A 40 -12.05 -0.37 -4.19
CA LEU A 40 -12.07 1.09 -4.02
C LEU A 40 -13.12 1.38 -2.96
N LYS A 41 -12.69 1.70 -1.72
CA LYS A 41 -13.64 1.83 -0.59
C LYS A 41 -14.33 3.17 -0.55
N GLU A 42 -13.57 4.24 -0.68
CA GLU A 42 -14.12 5.59 -0.50
C GLU A 42 -13.43 6.56 -1.44
N LYS A 43 -14.20 7.40 -2.10
CA LYS A 43 -13.67 8.61 -2.71
C LYS A 43 -13.66 9.71 -1.65
N ILE A 44 -12.55 10.42 -1.53
CA ILE A 44 -12.37 11.47 -0.53
C ILE A 44 -11.91 12.76 -1.20
N ASP A 45 -12.23 13.89 -0.57
CA ASP A 45 -11.69 15.18 -0.96
C ASP A 45 -10.20 15.26 -0.60
N ARG A 46 -9.38 15.70 -1.55
CA ARG A 46 -7.92 15.73 -1.41
C ARG A 46 -7.45 16.68 -0.30
N ARG A 47 -8.17 17.79 -0.08
CA ARG A 47 -7.77 18.85 0.87
C ARG A 47 -8.33 18.60 2.27
N SER A 48 -9.65 18.42 2.37
CA SER A 48 -10.36 18.26 3.63
C SER A 48 -10.34 16.82 4.16
N GLY A 49 -10.07 15.83 3.29
CA GLY A 49 -10.14 14.42 3.66
C GLY A 49 -11.57 13.91 3.92
N LYS A 50 -12.59 14.73 3.67
CA LYS A 50 -13.99 14.34 3.81
C LYS A 50 -14.37 13.33 2.74
N LYS A 51 -15.18 12.35 3.13
CA LYS A 51 -15.73 11.36 2.23
C LYS A 51 -16.73 12.01 1.27
N LEU A 52 -16.59 11.69 -0.01
CA LEU A 52 -17.45 12.17 -1.09
C LEU A 52 -18.37 11.07 -1.60
N GLU A 53 -17.85 9.85 -1.75
CA GLU A 53 -18.60 8.72 -2.32
C GLU A 53 -18.15 7.41 -1.67
N ASP A 54 -19.12 6.53 -1.43
CA ASP A 54 -18.93 5.16 -0.99
C ASP A 54 -18.77 4.23 -2.19
N ASN A 55 -17.76 3.36 -2.16
CA ASN A 55 -17.49 2.34 -3.17
C ASN A 55 -17.55 2.87 -4.63
N PRO A 56 -16.70 3.85 -4.99
CA PRO A 56 -16.72 4.42 -6.34
C PRO A 56 -16.38 3.35 -7.39
N LYS A 57 -17.09 3.37 -8.52
CA LYS A 57 -16.85 2.40 -9.62
C LYS A 57 -15.49 2.58 -10.29
N PHE A 58 -15.01 3.82 -10.37
CA PHE A 58 -13.73 4.18 -10.96
C PHE A 58 -13.17 5.47 -10.34
N LEU A 59 -11.86 5.66 -10.46
CA LEU A 59 -11.14 6.87 -10.07
C LEU A 59 -10.51 7.52 -11.31
N LYS A 60 -10.48 8.86 -11.33
CA LYS A 60 -9.82 9.64 -12.38
C LYS A 60 -8.74 10.56 -11.81
N SER A 61 -7.94 11.13 -12.69
CA SER A 61 -6.94 12.15 -12.36
C SER A 61 -7.52 13.28 -11.50
N GLY A 62 -6.83 13.60 -10.41
CA GLY A 62 -7.26 14.59 -9.41
C GLY A 62 -8.05 14.01 -8.23
N ASP A 63 -8.61 12.80 -8.36
CA ASP A 63 -9.35 12.17 -7.27
C ASP A 63 -8.41 11.67 -6.16
N ALA A 64 -8.88 11.75 -4.93
CA ALA A 64 -8.29 11.04 -3.81
C ALA A 64 -9.24 9.94 -3.35
N ALA A 65 -8.70 8.81 -2.91
CA ALA A 65 -9.50 7.67 -2.49
C ALA A 65 -8.81 6.86 -1.39
N ILE A 66 -9.61 6.13 -0.62
CA ILE A 66 -9.17 5.03 0.21
C ILE A 66 -9.39 3.75 -0.58
N VAL A 67 -8.30 3.01 -0.77
CA VAL A 67 -8.28 1.77 -1.56
C VAL A 67 -7.69 0.64 -0.74
N GLU A 68 -8.19 -0.56 -0.98
CA GLU A 68 -7.57 -1.79 -0.48
C GLU A 68 -6.75 -2.43 -1.58
N MET A 69 -5.49 -2.72 -1.26
CA MET A 69 -4.57 -3.31 -2.20
C MET A 69 -3.98 -4.60 -1.67
N VAL A 70 -3.73 -5.52 -2.59
CA VAL A 70 -3.12 -6.82 -2.32
C VAL A 70 -1.80 -6.90 -3.08
N PRO A 71 -0.67 -7.02 -2.38
CA PRO A 71 0.63 -7.16 -3.05
C PRO A 71 0.74 -8.56 -3.69
N GLY A 72 1.24 -8.62 -4.92
CA GLY A 72 1.44 -9.88 -5.66
C GLY A 72 2.61 -10.70 -5.14
N LYS A 73 3.58 -10.07 -4.46
CA LYS A 73 4.72 -10.71 -3.80
C LYS A 73 4.77 -10.31 -2.32
N PRO A 74 5.42 -11.09 -1.43
CA PRO A 74 5.64 -10.69 -0.05
C PRO A 74 6.30 -9.31 0.03
N MET A 75 5.68 -8.41 0.79
CA MET A 75 6.09 -7.02 0.92
C MET A 75 5.99 -6.62 2.40
N CYS A 76 6.99 -5.89 2.87
CA CYS A 76 6.99 -5.29 4.21
C CYS A 76 6.68 -3.81 4.08
N VAL A 77 5.58 -3.38 4.69
CA VAL A 77 5.14 -1.99 4.73
C VAL A 77 4.56 -1.68 6.10
N GLU A 78 4.55 -0.41 6.47
CA GLU A 78 4.05 0.05 7.76
C GLU A 78 3.09 1.23 7.58
N SER A 79 2.24 1.48 8.57
CA SER A 79 1.39 2.67 8.56
C SER A 79 2.25 3.94 8.58
N PHE A 80 1.83 4.95 7.81
CA PHE A 80 2.54 6.23 7.75
C PHE A 80 2.68 6.91 9.11
N SER A 81 1.70 6.74 10.01
CA SER A 81 1.76 7.31 11.37
C SER A 81 2.80 6.62 12.27
N GLN A 82 3.07 5.33 12.04
CA GLN A 82 4.02 4.56 12.84
C GLN A 82 5.44 4.69 12.30
N TYR A 83 5.60 4.55 10.99
CA TYR A 83 6.90 4.59 10.32
C TYR A 83 6.80 5.35 8.99
N PRO A 84 6.90 6.69 9.01
CA PRO A 84 6.72 7.53 7.83
C PRO A 84 7.53 7.11 6.59
N PRO A 85 8.80 6.66 6.71
CA PRO A 85 9.59 6.22 5.55
C PRO A 85 9.05 4.97 4.85
N LEU A 86 8.34 4.09 5.56
CA LEU A 86 7.76 2.85 5.03
C LEU A 86 6.27 2.98 4.70
N GLY A 87 5.69 4.14 4.99
CA GLY A 87 4.27 4.42 4.76
C GLY A 87 3.99 5.35 3.59
N ARG A 88 5.01 5.79 2.83
CA ARG A 88 4.85 6.58 1.61
C ARG A 88 5.16 5.71 0.40
N PHE A 89 4.33 5.81 -0.62
CA PHE A 89 4.53 5.03 -1.83
C PHE A 89 4.13 5.82 -3.08
N ALA A 90 4.76 5.46 -4.19
CA ALA A 90 4.41 5.91 -5.52
C ALA A 90 3.83 4.74 -6.32
N VAL A 91 2.80 5.01 -7.09
CA VAL A 91 2.20 4.06 -8.02
C VAL A 91 2.67 4.41 -9.41
N ARG A 92 3.33 3.46 -10.07
CA ARG A 92 3.85 3.61 -11.42
C ARG A 92 3.19 2.65 -12.38
N ASP A 93 2.89 3.18 -13.55
CA ASP A 93 2.42 2.42 -14.70
C ASP A 93 2.90 3.11 -15.99
N MET A 94 3.14 2.34 -17.05
CA MET A 94 3.63 2.84 -18.34
C MET A 94 4.84 3.81 -18.24
N ARG A 95 5.74 3.55 -17.27
CA ARG A 95 6.92 4.39 -16.94
C ARG A 95 6.59 5.80 -16.40
N GLN A 96 5.35 6.03 -15.98
CA GLN A 96 4.87 7.29 -15.41
C GLN A 96 4.35 7.07 -13.98
N THR A 97 4.42 8.10 -13.16
CA THR A 97 3.81 8.08 -11.83
C THR A 97 2.33 8.46 -11.95
N VAL A 98 1.45 7.49 -11.81
CA VAL A 98 0.00 7.65 -12.02
C VAL A 98 -0.73 8.02 -10.74
N ALA A 99 -0.19 7.65 -9.59
CA ALA A 99 -0.72 8.05 -8.28
C ALA A 99 0.38 8.08 -7.22
N VAL A 100 0.12 8.79 -6.13
CA VAL A 100 0.95 8.78 -4.92
C VAL A 100 0.06 8.59 -3.72
N GLY A 101 0.60 8.02 -2.65
CA GLY A 101 -0.22 7.74 -1.48
C GLY A 101 0.54 7.51 -0.20
N VAL A 102 -0.26 7.36 0.86
CA VAL A 102 0.21 6.98 2.19
C VAL A 102 -0.57 5.79 2.72
N ILE A 103 0.10 4.94 3.47
CA ILE A 103 -0.48 3.74 4.07
C ILE A 103 -1.22 4.15 5.33
N LYS A 104 -2.53 3.85 5.38
CA LYS A 104 -3.39 4.18 6.53
C LYS A 104 -3.31 3.06 7.56
N SER A 105 -3.54 1.83 7.12
CA SER A 105 -3.54 0.65 7.99
C SER A 105 -2.93 -0.55 7.29
N VAL A 106 -2.20 -1.36 8.06
CA VAL A 106 -1.53 -2.58 7.60
C VAL A 106 -2.01 -3.72 8.46
N GLU A 107 -2.67 -4.70 7.85
CA GLU A 107 -2.89 -5.98 8.51
C GLU A 107 -1.61 -6.81 8.42
N LYS A 108 -0.93 -7.02 9.55
CA LYS A 108 0.38 -7.69 9.56
C LYS A 108 0.24 -9.20 9.49
N LYS A 109 0.93 -9.77 8.50
CA LYS A 109 1.71 -11.01 8.61
C LYS A 109 1.81 -11.72 9.99
N ILE A 110 0.80 -12.42 10.51
CA ILE A 110 0.99 -13.45 11.55
C ILE A 110 1.82 -14.56 10.90
N GLY A 111 3.13 -14.34 10.85
CA GLY A 111 4.12 -15.35 10.55
C GLY A 111 4.51 -16.05 11.84
N GLY A 112 4.79 -17.34 11.75
CA GLY A 112 5.53 -18.03 12.82
C GLY A 112 6.97 -17.49 12.89
N ALA A 113 7.71 -17.92 13.92
CA ALA A 113 9.11 -17.58 14.06
C ALA A 113 9.87 -17.91 12.77
N GLY A 114 10.53 -16.90 12.18
CA GLY A 114 11.40 -17.10 11.02
C GLY A 114 12.57 -18.01 11.37
N LYS A 115 13.24 -18.57 10.36
CA LYS A 115 14.42 -19.41 10.56
C LYS A 115 15.50 -18.62 11.31
N VAL A 116 15.77 -18.99 12.56
CA VAL A 116 16.75 -18.31 13.41
C VAL A 116 18.15 -18.82 13.06
N THR A 117 19.09 -17.91 12.85
CA THR A 117 20.50 -18.26 12.60
C THR A 117 21.16 -18.78 13.88
N LYS A 118 22.18 -19.63 13.75
CA LYS A 118 22.93 -20.16 14.91
C LYS A 118 23.53 -19.04 15.79
N SER A 119 23.98 -17.95 15.18
CA SER A 119 24.48 -16.77 15.90
C SER A 119 23.39 -16.06 16.69
N ALA A 120 22.20 -15.88 16.11
CA ALA A 120 21.05 -15.29 16.82
C ALA A 120 20.56 -16.18 17.97
N GLN A 121 20.56 -17.51 17.80
CA GLN A 121 20.27 -18.45 18.89
C GLN A 121 21.28 -18.34 20.03
N LYS A 122 22.58 -18.17 19.71
CA LYS A 122 23.64 -18.00 20.71
C LYS A 122 23.48 -16.68 21.47
N ALA A 123 23.19 -15.58 20.78
CA ALA A 123 22.96 -14.28 21.41
C ALA A 123 21.74 -14.27 22.35
N GLN A 124 20.64 -14.93 21.95
CA GLN A 124 19.43 -15.04 22.78
C GLN A 124 19.64 -15.85 24.06
N LYS A 125 20.62 -16.77 24.09
CA LYS A 125 20.95 -17.58 25.26
C LYS A 125 21.92 -16.90 26.24
N VAL A 126 22.62 -15.84 25.82
CA VAL A 126 23.64 -15.15 26.64
C VAL A 126 23.03 -14.01 27.48
N GLY A 127 21.83 -13.53 27.12
CA GLY A 127 21.11 -12.48 27.85
C GLY A 127 20.11 -12.98 28.89
N LYS A 128 20.20 -14.24 29.32
CA LYS A 128 19.34 -14.83 30.34
C LYS A 128 20.17 -15.44 31.46
#